data_AF-A0AA91Z645-F1
#
_entry.id   AF-A0AA91Z645-F1
#
_cell.length_a   1.000
_cell.length_b   1.000
_cell.length_c   1.000
_cell.angle_alpha   90.00
_cell.angle_beta   90.00
_cell.angle_gamma   90.00
#
_symmetry.space_group_name_H-M   'P 1'
#
loop_
_entity.id
_entity.type
_entity.pdbx_description
1 polymer ?
#
loop_
_entity_poly.entity_id
_entity_poly.type
_entity_poly.pdbx_seq_one_letter_code
_entity_poly.pdbx_strand_id
1 'polypeptide(L)' 'QFYFRTTDVTGSCELPEGVEMVMPGDNVKLVVTLIAPIAMEDGLRFAIREGGRTVGAGVVAKIIA' A
#
# COMPACT_ATOMS: atom_id res chain seq x y z
N GLN A 1 -7.40 -3.22 0.96
CA GLN A 1 -6.56 -4.44 0.88
C GLN A 1 -5.36 -4.15 -0.01
N PHE A 2 -4.22 -4.79 0.27
CA PHE A 2 -3.01 -4.73 -0.55
C PHE A 2 -2.82 -6.06 -1.26
N TYR A 3 -2.79 -6.01 -2.59
CA TYR A 3 -2.61 -7.17 -3.44
C TYR A 3 -1.15 -7.31 -3.81
N PHE A 4 -0.49 -8.32 -3.25
CA PHE A 4 0.89 -8.69 -3.56
C PHE A 4 0.90 -9.99 -4.34
N ARG A 5 1.29 -9.91 -5.63
CA ARG A 5 1.36 -11.03 -6.59
C ARG A 5 0.06 -11.81 -6.72
N THR A 6 -0.26 -12.70 -5.77
CA THR A 6 -1.42 -13.59 -5.76
C THR A 6 -2.31 -13.46 -4.52
N THR A 7 -1.92 -12.62 -3.55
CA THR A 7 -2.55 -12.61 -2.22
C THR A 7 -3.01 -11.21 -1.86
N ASP A 8 -4.24 -11.09 -1.39
CA ASP A 8 -4.78 -9.90 -0.74
C ASP A 8 -4.49 -9.94 0.77
N VAL A 9 -3.87 -8.89 1.30
CA VAL A 9 -3.63 -8.72 2.74
C VAL A 9 -4.15 -7.37 3.17
N THR A 10 -4.93 -7.34 4.26
CA THR A 10 -5.39 -6.08 4.84
C THR A 10 -4.22 -5.37 5.53
N GLY A 11 -4.20 -4.04 5.49
CA GLY A 11 -3.22 -3.24 6.20
C GLY A 11 -3.77 -1.85 6.48
N SER A 12 -3.12 -1.14 7.40
CA SER A 12 -3.36 0.27 7.67
C SER A 12 -2.34 1.14 6.93
N CYS A 13 -2.77 2.34 6.54
CA CYS A 13 -1.92 3.35 5.93
C CYS A 13 -1.75 4.52 6.90
N GLU A 14 -0.53 5.01 7.03
CA GLU A 14 -0.25 6.29 7.68
C GLU A 14 0.15 7.30 6.60
N LEU A 15 -0.55 8.43 6.58
CA LEU A 15 -0.26 9.54 5.69
C LEU A 15 0.93 10.35 6.24
N PRO A 16 1.69 11.04 5.37
CA PRO A 16 2.71 11.98 5.82
C PRO A 16 2.11 13.07 6.72
N GLU A 17 2.91 13.60 7.63
CA GLU A 17 2.50 14.67 8.52
C GLU A 17 1.98 15.88 7.73
N GLY A 18 0.83 16.41 8.12
CA GLY A 18 0.14 17.51 7.42
C GLY A 18 -0.70 17.09 6.19
N VAL A 19 -0.71 15.80 5.82
CA VAL A 19 -1.59 15.29 4.76
C VAL A 19 -2.82 14.64 5.39
N GLU A 20 -3.97 15.30 5.30
CA GLU A 20 -5.23 14.79 5.86
C GLU A 20 -5.97 13.84 4.89
N MET A 21 -5.78 14.04 3.59
CA MET A 21 -6.49 13.30 2.55
C MET A 21 -5.62 13.13 1.30
N VAL A 22 -5.84 12.03 0.58
CA VAL A 22 -5.22 11.74 -0.72
C VAL A 22 -6.31 11.72 -1.76
N MET A 23 -6.18 12.53 -2.82
CA MET A 23 -7.18 12.62 -3.88
C MET A 23 -6.90 11.63 -5.01
N PRO A 24 -7.93 11.20 -5.78
CA PRO A 24 -7.70 10.40 -6.98
C PRO A 24 -6.77 11.10 -7.98
N GLY A 25 -5.66 10.45 -8.32
CA GLY A 25 -4.64 10.99 -9.23
C GLY A 25 -3.37 11.48 -8.53
N ASP A 26 -3.39 11.62 -7.21
CA ASP A 26 -2.21 12.04 -6.45
C ASP A 26 -1.18 10.92 -6.33
N ASN A 27 0.09 11.31 -6.27
CA ASN A 27 1.20 10.43 -5.91
C ASN A 27 1.70 10.81 -4.53
N VAL A 28 1.62 9.88 -3.58
CA VAL A 28 2.00 10.10 -2.19
C VAL A 28 2.91 8.98 -1.69
N LYS A 29 3.79 9.31 -0.72
CA LYS A 29 4.51 8.31 0.07
C LYS A 29 3.62 7.91 1.25
N LEU A 30 3.49 6.61 1.48
CA LEU A 30 2.62 6.05 2.50
C LEU A 30 3.44 5.06 3.32
N VAL A 31 3.30 5.09 4.65
CA VAL A 31 3.77 4.00 5.51
C VAL A 31 2.62 3.01 5.65
N VAL A 32 2.90 1.72 5.45
CA VAL A 32 1.88 0.67 5.42
C VAL A 32 2.24 -0.41 6.42
N THR A 33 1.29 -0.77 7.28
CA THR A 33 1.41 -1.88 8.23
C THR A 33 0.44 -2.98 7.85
N LEU A 34 0.96 -4.15 7.47
CA LEU A 34 0.15 -5.30 7.08
C LEU A 34 -0.27 -6.13 8.30
N ILE A 35 -1.49 -6.68 8.30
CA ILE A 35 -1.98 -7.52 9.42
C ILE A 35 -1.29 -8.90 9.47
N ALA A 36 -0.71 -9.32 8.35
CA ALA A 36 -0.02 -10.59 8.21
C ALA A 36 1.28 -10.37 7.43
N PRO A 37 2.36 -11.09 7.77
CA PRO A 37 3.63 -10.95 7.08
C PRO A 37 3.51 -11.43 5.63
N ILE A 38 4.14 -10.68 4.72
CA ILE A 38 4.25 -11.02 3.29
C ILE A 38 5.71 -10.93 2.89
N ALA A 39 6.17 -11.92 2.12
CA ALA A 39 7.48 -11.88 1.50
C ALA A 39 7.53 -10.76 0.46
N MET A 40 8.40 -9.77 0.70
CA MET A 40 8.55 -8.60 -0.15
C MET A 40 10.01 -8.17 -0.27
N GLU A 41 10.28 -7.36 -1.29
CA GLU A 41 11.58 -6.76 -1.60
C GLU A 41 11.36 -5.31 -2.03
N ASP A 42 12.38 -4.46 -1.86
CA ASP A 42 12.33 -3.09 -2.38
C ASP A 42 12.14 -3.13 -3.90
N GLY A 43 11.25 -2.29 -4.42
CA GLY A 43 10.86 -2.28 -5.83
C GLY A 43 9.70 -3.23 -6.18
N LEU A 44 9.23 -4.07 -5.25
CA LEU A 44 8.05 -4.90 -5.49
C LEU A 44 6.81 -4.02 -5.73
N ARG A 45 6.12 -4.26 -6.85
CA ARG A 45 4.86 -3.58 -7.16
C ARG A 45 3.68 -4.29 -6.51
N PHE A 46 2.69 -3.50 -6.11
CA PHE A 46 1.45 -3.98 -5.53
C PHE A 46 0.26 -3.13 -5.98
N ALA A 47 -0.94 -3.65 -5.82
CA ALA A 47 -2.18 -2.89 -6.05
C ALA A 47 -2.90 -2.65 -4.71
N ILE A 48 -3.56 -1.51 -4.58
CA ILE A 48 -4.46 -1.22 -3.48
C ILE A 48 -5.88 -1.47 -3.99
N ARG A 49 -6.62 -2.31 -3.27
CA ARG A 49 -7.96 -2.74 -3.64
C ARG A 49 -8.95 -2.42 -2.53
N GLU A 50 -10.17 -2.09 -2.93
CA GLU A 50 -11.31 -1.89 -2.04
C GLU A 50 -12.56 -2.48 -2.71
N GLY A 51 -13.31 -3.31 -1.98
CA GLY A 51 -14.51 -3.96 -2.52
C GLY A 51 -14.26 -4.77 -3.81
N GLY A 52 -13.04 -5.31 -3.97
CA GLY A 52 -12.62 -6.06 -5.16
C GLY A 52 -12.17 -5.20 -6.35
N ARG A 53 -12.30 -3.87 -6.29
CA ARG A 53 -11.83 -2.93 -7.32
C ARG A 53 -10.45 -2.37 -6.99
N THR A 54 -9.61 -2.16 -7.99
CA THR A 54 -8.32 -1.49 -7.81
C THR A 54 -8.54 0.01 -7.69
N VAL A 55 -8.09 0.59 -6.58
CA VAL A 55 -8.20 2.03 -6.27
C VAL A 55 -6.85 2.74 -6.27
N GLY A 56 -5.74 1.99 -6.28
CA GLY A 56 -4.40 2.55 -6.36
C GLY A 56 -3.37 1.53 -6.79
N ALA A 57 -2.19 2.02 -7.17
CA ALA A 57 -1.02 1.21 -7.48
C ALA A 57 0.19 1.74 -6.71
N GLY A 58 1.05 0.84 -6.25
CA GLY A 58 2.19 1.20 -5.43
C GLY A 58 3.42 0.38 -5.74
N VAL A 59 4.56 0.86 -5.25
CA VAL A 59 5.85 0.18 -5.25
C VAL A 59 6.45 0.27 -3.86
N VAL A 60 6.98 -0.84 -3.35
CA VAL A 60 7.67 -0.87 -2.05
C VAL A 60 8.94 -0.04 -2.17
N ALA A 61 8.98 1.12 -1.51
CA ALA A 61 10.14 2.00 -1.54
C ALA A 61 11.23 1.59 -0.54
N LYS A 62 10.82 1.07 0.63
CA LYS A 62 11.70 0.61 1.70
C LYS A 62 10.92 -0.29 2.65
N ILE A 63 11.48 -1.44 3.01
CA ILE A 63 10.95 -2.30 4.07
C ILE A 63 11.33 -1.74 5.45
N ILE A 64 10.35 -1.66 6.34
CA ILE A 64 10.50 -1.22 7.74
C ILE A 64 10.12 -2.43 8.60
N ALA A 65 11.02 -2.84 9.50
CA ALA A 65 10.87 -4.01 10.38
C ALA A 65 10.53 -3.59 11.81
#